data_AF-A0AAC8Z1J3-F1
#
_entry.id   AF-A0AAC8Z1J3-F1
#
_cell.length_a   1.000
_cell.length_b   1.000
_cell.length_c   1.000
_cell.angle_alpha   90.00
_cell.angle_beta   90.00
_cell.angle_gamma   90.00
#
_symmetry.space_group_name_H-M   'P 1'
#
loop_
_entity.id
_entity.type
_entity.pdbx_description
1 polymer ?
#
loop_
_entity_poly.entity_id
_entity_poly.type
_entity_poly.pdbx_seq_one_letter_code
_entity_poly.pdbx_strand_id
1 'polypeptide(L)' 'MSTPHGRRPRRGGSRPDAIGRADIAAEFLRRNRTYRAEHTQMQQRIADGAVAKNAAEAAFARRWGLSFRLSAG' A
#
# COMPACT_ATOMS: atom_id res chain seq x y z
N MET A 1 17.67 49.60 5.94
CA MET A 1 16.49 48.73 5.74
C MET A 1 16.98 47.38 5.26
N SER A 2 16.92 46.36 6.12
CA SER A 2 17.42 45.01 5.82
C SER A 2 16.27 44.01 5.96
N THR A 3 16.02 43.25 4.90
CA THR A 3 15.14 42.08 4.86
C THR A 3 15.72 40.94 5.70
N PRO A 4 14.85 40.14 6.36
CA PRO A 4 15.10 38.72 6.46
C PRO A 4 13.89 37.93 5.96
N HIS A 5 14.05 37.27 4.82
CA HIS A 5 13.11 36.26 4.34
C HIS A 5 13.34 34.99 5.17
N GLY A 6 12.70 34.92 6.33
CA GLY A 6 12.63 33.70 7.13
C GLY A 6 11.95 32.60 6.32
N ARG A 7 12.73 31.64 5.82
CA ARG A 7 12.25 30.36 5.32
C ARG A 7 11.42 29.70 6.42
N ARG A 8 10.09 29.78 6.32
CA ARG A 8 9.22 28.89 7.08
C ARG A 8 9.27 27.51 6.42
N PRO A 9 9.64 26.44 7.15
CA PRO A 9 9.50 25.09 6.63
C PRO A 9 8.03 24.85 6.33
N ARG A 10 7.75 24.22 5.19
CA ARG A 10 6.42 23.70 4.85
C ARG A 10 6.04 22.74 5.98
N ARG A 11 5.28 23.25 6.94
CA ARG A 11 4.64 22.48 8.00
C ARG A 11 3.81 21.44 7.27
N GLY A 12 4.27 20.18 7.31
CA GLY A 12 3.48 19.03 6.92
C GLY A 12 2.23 19.04 7.78
N GLY A 13 1.18 19.67 7.28
CA GLY A 13 -0.13 19.56 7.86
C GLY A 13 -0.52 18.11 7.70
N SER A 14 -0.56 17.38 8.82
CA SER A 14 -1.33 16.15 8.95
C SER A 14 -2.68 16.40 8.30
N ARG A 15 -2.87 15.84 7.10
CA ARG A 15 -4.16 15.93 6.41
C ARG A 15 -5.12 15.10 7.24
N PRO A 16 -6.23 15.67 7.73
CA PRO A 16 -7.27 14.88 8.35
C PRO A 16 -7.85 13.97 7.28
N ASP A 17 -7.76 12.66 7.50
CA ASP A 17 -8.67 11.58 7.07
C ASP A 17 -9.57 11.85 5.85
N ALA A 18 -9.01 12.34 4.76
CA ALA A 18 -9.64 12.18 3.46
C ALA A 18 -9.39 10.72 3.13
N ILE A 19 -10.43 9.86 3.28
CA ILE A 19 -10.47 8.49 2.79
C ILE A 19 -9.61 8.46 1.53
N GLY A 20 -8.40 7.91 1.67
CA GLY A 20 -7.39 8.08 0.65
C GLY A 20 -7.92 7.43 -0.62
N ARG A 21 -7.45 7.86 -1.80
CA ARG A 21 -7.67 7.07 -3.02
C ARG A 21 -7.22 5.61 -2.82
N ALA A 22 -6.26 5.39 -1.92
CA ALA A 22 -5.84 4.08 -1.44
C ALA A 22 -6.93 3.31 -0.66
N ASP A 23 -7.67 3.94 0.25
CA ASP A 23 -8.79 3.32 0.98
C ASP A 23 -9.96 2.98 0.05
N ILE A 24 -10.27 3.87 -0.89
CA ILE A 24 -11.29 3.59 -1.91
C ILE A 24 -10.89 2.37 -2.75
N ALA A 25 -9.64 2.33 -3.23
CA ALA A 25 -9.11 1.18 -3.97
C ALA A 25 -9.10 -0.09 -3.10
N ALA A 26 -8.76 0.01 -1.81
CA ALA A 26 -8.77 -1.12 -0.88
C ALA A 26 -10.19 -1.69 -0.70
N GLU A 27 -11.22 -0.85 -0.64
CA GLU A 27 -12.61 -1.30 -0.55
C GLU A 27 -13.08 -2.01 -1.84
N PHE A 28 -12.64 -1.59 -3.02
CA PHE A 28 -12.91 -2.31 -4.27
C PHE A 28 -12.26 -3.70 -4.29
N LEU A 29 -11.03 -3.81 -3.79
CA LEU A 29 -10.35 -5.10 -3.67
C LEU A 29 -11.03 -6.00 -2.65
N ARG A 30 -11.46 -5.43 -1.52
CA ARG A 30 -12.16 -6.15 -0.44
C ARG A 30 -13.48 -6.76 -0.91
N ARG A 31 -14.21 -6.07 -1.80
CA ARG A 31 -15.48 -6.55 -2.38
C ARG A 31 -15.29 -7.52 -3.56
N ASN A 32 -14.09 -7.60 -4.13
CA ASN A 32 -13.81 -8.49 -5.26
C ASN A 32 -13.55 -9.94 -4.78
N ARG A 33 -14.43 -10.88 -5.17
CA ARG A 33 -14.31 -12.30 -4.78
C ARG A 33 -13.07 -12.97 -5.37
N THR A 34 -12.69 -12.62 -6.60
CA THR A 34 -11.49 -13.15 -7.27
C THR A 34 -10.24 -12.71 -6.53
N TYR A 35 -10.16 -11.44 -6.13
CA TYR A 35 -9.06 -10.92 -5.32
C TYR A 35 -8.91 -11.71 -4.01
N ARG A 36 -10.01 -11.95 -3.30
CA ARG A 36 -9.99 -12.71 -2.04
C ARG A 36 -9.52 -14.15 -2.24
N ALA A 37 -10.01 -14.83 -3.28
CA ALA A 37 -9.61 -16.20 -3.58
C ALA A 37 -8.11 -16.29 -3.93
N GLU A 38 -7.61 -15.39 -4.79
CA GLU A 38 -6.18 -15.34 -5.14
C GLU A 38 -5.31 -14.95 -3.94
N HIS A 39 -5.77 -14.05 -3.08
CA HIS A 39 -5.05 -13.65 -1.86
C HIS A 39 -4.95 -14.81 -0.85
N THR A 40 -6.02 -15.58 -0.66
CA THR A 40 -5.99 -16.79 0.19
C THR A 40 -5.08 -17.86 -0.41
N GLN A 41 -5.11 -18.07 -1.73
CA GLN A 41 -4.23 -19.03 -2.41
C GLN A 41 -2.75 -18.60 -2.29
N MET A 42 -2.48 -17.31 -2.41
CA MET A 42 -1.14 -16.75 -2.19
C MET A 42 -0.66 -17.01 -0.76
N GLN A 43 -1.51 -16.74 0.25
CA GLN A 43 -1.16 -16.99 1.65
C GLN A 43 -0.90 -18.46 1.94
N GLN A 44 -1.70 -19.37 1.37
CA GLN A 44 -1.49 -20.81 1.48
C GLN A 44 -0.14 -21.22 0.89
N ARG A 45 0.19 -20.76 -0.32
CA ARG A 45 1.50 -21.05 -0.95
C ARG A 45 2.69 -20.51 -0.17
N ILE A 46 2.53 -19.40 0.54
CA ILE A 46 3.56 -18.85 1.43
C ILE A 46 3.67 -19.73 2.69
N ALA A 47 2.54 -20.12 3.29
CA ALA A 47 2.50 -20.97 4.49
C ALA A 47 3.07 -22.37 4.22
N ASP A 48 2.79 -22.93 3.05
CA ASP A 48 3.32 -24.22 2.58
C ASP A 48 4.82 -24.13 2.19
N GLY A 49 5.42 -22.94 2.24
CA GLY A 49 6.82 -22.71 1.86
C GLY A 49 7.11 -22.84 0.36
N ALA A 50 6.06 -22.98 -0.47
CA ALA A 50 6.20 -23.17 -1.92
C ALA A 50 6.72 -21.92 -2.64
N VAL A 51 6.49 -20.72 -2.08
CA VAL A 51 6.96 -19.45 -2.64
C VAL A 51 7.42 -18.52 -1.52
N ALA A 52 8.57 -17.86 -1.71
CA ALA A 52 9.04 -16.84 -0.79
C ALA A 52 8.03 -15.68 -0.70
N LYS A 53 7.69 -15.27 0.52
CA LYS A 53 6.71 -14.21 0.81
C LYS A 53 6.87 -12.97 -0.08
N ASN A 54 8.09 -12.45 -0.18
CA ASN A 54 8.39 -11.26 -0.99
C ASN A 54 8.13 -11.48 -2.50
N ALA A 55 8.41 -12.68 -3.02
CA ALA A 55 8.18 -13.01 -4.43
C ALA A 55 6.69 -13.16 -4.72
N ALA A 56 5.95 -13.78 -3.81
CA ALA A 56 4.50 -13.94 -3.89
C ALA A 56 3.79 -12.57 -3.85
N GLU A 57 4.14 -11.72 -2.90
CA GLU A 57 3.60 -10.36 -2.76
C GLU A 57 3.95 -9.48 -3.98
N ALA A 58 5.18 -9.57 -4.51
CA ALA A 58 5.58 -8.82 -5.70
C ALA A 58 4.83 -9.26 -6.96
N ALA A 59 4.61 -10.57 -7.15
CA ALA A 59 3.83 -11.08 -8.27
C ALA A 59 2.35 -10.68 -8.16
N PHE A 60 1.79 -10.71 -6.95
CA PHE A 60 0.43 -10.30 -6.67
C PHE A 60 0.22 -8.80 -6.88
N ALA A 61 1.16 -7.98 -6.42
CA ALA A 61 1.23 -6.55 -6.69
C ALA A 61 1.18 -6.21 -8.17
N ARG A 62 2.03 -6.87 -8.98
CA ARG A 62 2.08 -6.66 -10.43
C ARG A 62 0.77 -7.01 -11.12
N ARG A 63 0.11 -8.10 -10.69
CA ARG A 63 -1.16 -8.55 -11.27
C ARG A 63 -2.31 -7.62 -10.95
N TRP A 64 -2.38 -7.11 -9.71
CA TRP A 64 -3.49 -6.29 -9.23
C TRP A 64 -3.21 -4.78 -9.27
N GLY A 65 -2.03 -4.37 -9.76
CA GLY A 65 -1.61 -2.97 -9.77
C GLY A 65 -1.38 -2.39 -8.37
N LEU A 66 -1.14 -3.24 -7.36
CA LEU A 66 -0.93 -2.83 -5.98
C LEU A 66 0.54 -2.48 -5.77
N SER A 67 0.79 -1.35 -5.13
CA SER A 67 2.11 -1.04 -4.60
C SER A 67 2.09 -1.31 -3.11
N PHE A 68 2.59 -2.47 -2.69
CA PHE A 68 2.84 -2.71 -1.27
C PHE A 68 4.03 -1.84 -0.87
N ARG A 69 3.81 -0.87 0.01
CA ARG A 69 4.91 -0.21 0.70
C ARG A 69 5.44 -1.27 1.68
N LEU A 70 6.61 -1.83 1.39
CA LEU A 70 7.33 -2.64 2.36
C LEU A 70 7.56 -1.72 3.57
N SER A 71 6.74 -1.82 4.62
CA SER A 71 7.04 -1.16 5.88
C SER A 71 8.29 -1.84 6.43
N ALA A 72 9.46 -1.29 6.10
CA ALA A 72 10.65 -1.51 6.87
C ALA A 72 10.45 -0.78 8.20
N GLY A 73 10.23 -1.55 9.26
CA GLY A 73 10.04 -1.11 10.64
C GLY A 73 10.03 -2.31 11.54
#